data_AF-A0A1Y3Z2N0-F1
#
_entry.id   AF-A0A1Y3Z2N0-F1
#
_cell.length_a   1.000
_cell.length_b   1.000
_cell.length_c   1.000
_cell.angle_alpha   90.00
_cell.angle_beta   90.00
_cell.angle_gamma   90.00
#
_symmetry.space_group_name_H-M   'P 1'
#
loop_
_entity.id
_entity.type
_entity.pdbx_description
1 polymer ?
#
loop_
_entity_poly.entity_id
_entity_poly.type
_entity_poly.pdbx_seq_one_letter_code
_entity_poly.pdbx_strand_id
1 'polypeptide(L)'
;MIKDFKKKSLWSKLVMTAMLICMAHPTQAQLIAGKTNALLWGTLTPNFSLELVTSDKTSVMAGGFYSLDQNPLDCNIKGVEGQVRYWVSGRPMVQSFIGLGVQAMRYNAVFSDTHHFGDAAGPGLVYGYVLPLNKRFNIEFSAGISLMWYREKRYDKGMPEPGDYNTTGHKIMPMGLGVSCTYIFK
;
A
#
# COMPACT_ATOMS: atom_id res chain seq x y z
N MET A 1 20.63 36.54 0.39
CA MET A 1 19.56 36.12 1.32
C MET A 1 18.13 36.28 0.75
N ILE A 2 17.77 37.40 0.10
CA ILE A 2 16.40 37.64 -0.40
C ILE A 2 16.01 36.79 -1.63
N LYS A 3 16.97 36.43 -2.49
CA LYS A 3 16.71 35.63 -3.72
C LYS A 3 16.30 34.17 -3.43
N ASP A 4 16.89 33.54 -2.42
CA ASP A 4 16.59 32.14 -2.06
C ASP A 4 15.20 31.97 -1.44
N PHE A 5 14.75 32.96 -0.68
CA PHE A 5 13.40 32.97 -0.09
C PHE A 5 12.31 33.04 -1.17
N LYS A 6 12.54 33.84 -2.22
CA LYS A 6 11.64 33.99 -3.37
C LYS A 6 11.56 32.70 -4.20
N LYS A 7 12.69 31.99 -4.35
CA LYS A 7 12.78 30.68 -5.06
C LYS A 7 12.04 29.57 -4.30
N LYS A 8 12.18 29.50 -2.97
CA LYS A 8 11.43 28.55 -2.12
C LYS A 8 9.92 28.81 -2.13
N SER A 9 9.51 30.08 -2.07
CA SER A 9 8.10 30.48 -2.17
C SER A 9 7.48 30.18 -3.54
N LEU A 10 8.27 30.29 -4.62
CA LEU A 10 7.82 29.94 -5.96
C LEU A 10 7.64 28.42 -6.10
N TRP A 11 8.56 27.63 -5.56
CA TRP A 11 8.45 26.16 -5.52
C TRP A 11 7.24 25.69 -4.70
N SER A 12 7.00 26.30 -3.53
CA SER A 12 5.83 25.95 -2.71
C SER A 12 4.51 26.28 -3.42
N LYS A 13 4.46 27.43 -4.12
CA LYS A 13 3.29 27.81 -4.94
C LYS A 13 3.08 26.85 -6.11
N LEU A 14 4.14 26.44 -6.80
CA LEU A 14 4.05 25.46 -7.90
C LEU A 14 3.56 24.09 -7.41
N VAL A 15 4.03 23.62 -6.25
CA VAL A 15 3.55 22.37 -5.62
C VAL A 15 2.08 22.48 -5.23
N MET A 16 1.67 23.60 -4.61
CA MET A 16 0.26 23.82 -4.25
C MET A 16 -0.64 23.93 -5.48
N THR A 17 -0.20 24.61 -6.53
CA THR A 17 -0.96 24.73 -7.79
C THR A 17 -1.04 23.38 -8.50
N ALA A 18 0.03 22.59 -8.52
CA ALA A 18 -0.02 21.21 -9.05
C ALA A 18 -1.00 20.33 -8.25
N MET A 19 -1.03 20.44 -6.92
CA MET A 19 -2.02 19.75 -6.08
C MET A 19 -3.46 20.21 -6.37
N LEU A 20 -3.68 21.52 -6.56
CA LEU A 20 -5.01 22.08 -6.88
C LEU A 20 -5.50 21.68 -8.28
N ILE A 21 -4.60 21.61 -9.27
CA ILE A 21 -4.94 21.14 -10.63
C ILE A 21 -5.30 19.65 -10.62
N CYS A 22 -4.66 18.83 -9.78
CA CYS A 22 -5.05 17.44 -9.55
C CYS A 22 -6.41 17.28 -8.85
N MET A 23 -6.95 18.33 -8.23
CA MET A 23 -8.25 18.32 -7.55
C MET A 23 -9.41 18.79 -8.43
N ALA A 24 -9.13 19.34 -9.62
CA ALA A 24 -10.14 19.82 -10.57
C ALA A 24 -10.60 18.69 -11.51
N HIS A 25 -11.19 17.63 -10.96
CA HIS A 25 -11.87 16.60 -11.76
C HIS A 25 -13.40 16.79 -11.67
N PRO A 26 -14.15 16.50 -12.75
CA PRO A 26 -15.61 16.53 -12.70
C PRO A 26 -16.09 15.64 -11.57
N THR A 27 -16.95 16.18 -10.70
CA THR A 27 -17.59 15.47 -9.60
C THR A 27 -18.53 14.40 -10.15
N GLN A 28 -17.97 13.27 -10.56
CA GLN A 28 -18.70 12.03 -10.74
C GLN A 28 -19.02 11.43 -9.38
N ALA A 29 -20.09 10.63 -9.32
CA ALA A 29 -20.51 9.93 -8.13
C ALA A 29 -19.31 9.23 -7.48
N GLN A 30 -18.92 9.71 -6.29
CA GLN A 30 -17.80 9.17 -5.54
C GLN A 30 -18.23 7.83 -4.95
N LEU A 31 -17.93 6.77 -5.70
CA LEU A 31 -18.13 5.41 -5.25
C LEU A 31 -17.07 5.08 -4.21
N ILE A 32 -17.50 4.63 -3.04
CA ILE A 32 -16.64 4.23 -1.94
C ILE A 32 -16.78 2.73 -1.71
N ALA A 33 -15.66 2.02 -1.64
CA ALA A 33 -15.64 0.60 -1.38
C ALA A 33 -14.67 0.21 -0.26
N GLY A 34 -15.09 -0.72 0.58
CA GLY A 34 -14.24 -1.36 1.58
C GLY A 34 -13.74 -2.70 1.08
N LYS A 35 -12.48 -3.03 1.40
CA LYS A 35 -11.80 -4.24 0.94
C LYS A 35 -11.08 -4.95 2.07
N THR A 36 -11.06 -6.27 1.99
CA THR A 36 -10.25 -7.11 2.86
C THR A 36 -9.73 -8.33 2.09
N ASN A 37 -8.45 -8.62 2.23
CA ASN A 37 -7.71 -9.68 1.55
C ASN A 37 -7.78 -10.98 2.35
N ALA A 38 -8.40 -12.00 1.78
CA ALA A 38 -8.59 -13.31 2.39
C ALA A 38 -7.27 -14.09 2.55
N LEU A 39 -6.27 -13.86 1.70
CA LEU A 39 -4.96 -14.51 1.85
C LEU A 39 -4.24 -14.04 3.12
N LEU A 40 -4.30 -12.74 3.41
CA LEU A 40 -3.73 -12.17 4.63
C LEU A 40 -4.47 -12.67 5.88
N TRP A 41 -5.78 -12.91 5.80
CA TRP A 41 -6.52 -13.58 6.88
C TRP A 41 -6.03 -15.01 7.12
N GLY A 42 -5.57 -15.72 6.08
CA GLY A 42 -4.95 -17.04 6.22
C GLY A 42 -3.66 -17.03 7.05
N THR A 43 -2.94 -15.91 7.09
CA THR A 43 -1.76 -15.69 7.95
C THR A 43 -2.10 -14.87 9.20
N LEU A 44 -3.36 -14.90 9.65
CA LEU A 44 -3.82 -14.15 10.83
C LEU A 44 -3.40 -12.66 10.82
N THR A 45 -3.41 -12.07 9.63
CA THR A 45 -3.05 -10.68 9.38
C THR A 45 -4.33 -9.92 8.98
N PRO A 46 -5.15 -9.47 9.95
CA PRO A 46 -6.28 -8.60 9.66
C PRO A 46 -5.82 -7.40 8.83
N ASN A 47 -6.61 -7.11 7.81
CA ASN A 47 -6.33 -6.04 6.86
C ASN A 47 -7.62 -5.39 6.39
N PHE A 48 -7.53 -4.09 6.13
CA PHE A 48 -8.65 -3.30 5.65
C PHE A 48 -8.14 -2.20 4.75
N SER A 49 -8.80 -2.04 3.60
CA SER A 49 -8.53 -0.97 2.65
C SER A 49 -9.81 -0.29 2.21
N LEU A 50 -9.71 0.99 1.90
CA LEU A 50 -10.77 1.78 1.29
C LEU A 50 -10.34 2.17 -0.11
N GLU A 51 -11.25 2.06 -1.06
CA GLU A 51 -11.07 2.55 -2.42
C GLU A 51 -12.12 3.60 -2.75
N LEU A 52 -11.65 4.71 -3.31
CA LEU A 52 -12.43 5.86 -3.74
C LEU A 52 -12.30 5.99 -5.26
N VAL A 53 -13.41 5.89 -5.97
CA VAL A 53 -13.45 6.15 -7.41
C VAL A 53 -13.35 7.66 -7.65
N THR A 54 -12.32 8.09 -8.38
CA THR A 54 -12.03 9.50 -8.65
C THR A 54 -12.46 9.93 -10.05
N SER A 55 -12.59 9.00 -10.99
CA SER A 55 -13.03 9.26 -12.36
C SER A 55 -13.57 7.97 -13.01
N ASP A 56 -14.07 8.06 -14.24
CA ASP A 56 -14.53 6.94 -15.07
C ASP A 56 -13.47 5.85 -15.27
N LYS A 57 -12.18 6.17 -15.08
CA LYS A 57 -11.07 5.22 -15.29
C LYS A 57 -10.07 5.17 -14.14
N THR A 58 -10.28 5.94 -13.07
CA THR A 58 -9.30 6.02 -11.98
C THR A 58 -9.94 5.85 -10.62
N SER A 59 -9.22 5.19 -9.72
CA SER A 59 -9.55 5.12 -8.31
C SER A 59 -8.31 5.23 -7.45
N VAL A 60 -8.50 5.59 -6.19
CA VAL A 60 -7.44 5.69 -5.19
C VAL A 60 -7.80 4.76 -4.04
N MET A 61 -6.88 3.86 -3.70
CA MET A 61 -7.01 2.93 -2.60
C MET A 61 -5.99 3.27 -1.52
N ALA A 62 -6.39 3.19 -0.27
CA ALA A 62 -5.49 3.21 0.87
C ALA A 62 -5.94 2.19 1.92
N GLY A 63 -4.99 1.51 2.53
CA GLY A 63 -5.30 0.47 3.51
C GLY A 63 -4.13 0.14 4.40
N GLY A 64 -4.42 -0.69 5.40
CA GLY A 64 -3.44 -1.18 6.35
C GLY A 64 -3.66 -2.64 6.69
N PHE A 65 -2.60 -3.27 7.16
CA PHE A 65 -2.59 -4.64 7.63
C PHE A 65 -1.75 -4.75 8.89
N TYR A 66 -2.14 -5.66 9.77
CA TYR A 66 -1.47 -5.90 11.05
C TYR A 66 -1.50 -7.39 11.35
N SER A 67 -0.34 -8.01 11.56
CA SER A 67 -0.24 -9.41 11.95
C SER A 67 -0.48 -9.55 13.44
N LEU A 68 -1.34 -10.50 13.82
CA LEU A 68 -1.49 -10.87 15.22
C LEU A 68 -0.22 -11.60 15.71
N ASP A 69 0.07 -11.50 17.01
CA ASP A 69 1.28 -12.08 17.62
C ASP A 69 1.28 -13.63 17.58
N GLN A 70 0.10 -14.25 17.40
CA GLN A 70 -0.07 -15.70 17.25
C GLN A 70 -0.10 -16.15 15.77
N ASN A 71 0.68 -15.51 14.90
CA ASN A 71 0.74 -15.88 13.48
C ASN A 71 1.54 -17.19 13.30
N PRO A 72 1.07 -18.18 12.50
CA PRO A 72 1.81 -19.42 12.20
C PRO A 72 3.24 -19.26 11.65
N LEU A 73 3.66 -18.04 11.31
CA LEU A 73 4.97 -17.72 10.75
C LEU A 73 5.94 -17.08 11.75
N ASP A 74 5.57 -16.92 13.03
CA ASP A 74 6.35 -16.19 14.06
C ASP A 74 6.90 -14.84 13.57
N CYS A 75 6.14 -14.20 12.68
CA CYS A 75 6.50 -12.98 11.99
C CYS A 75 5.39 -11.96 12.20
N ASN A 76 5.70 -10.89 12.93
CA ASN A 76 4.78 -9.77 13.11
C ASN A 76 5.10 -8.70 12.07
N ILE A 77 4.16 -8.51 11.14
CA ILE A 77 4.23 -7.47 10.11
C ILE A 77 3.06 -6.52 10.30
N LYS A 78 3.35 -5.22 10.27
CA LYS A 78 2.33 -4.18 10.17
C LYS A 78 2.69 -3.20 9.09
N GLY A 79 1.72 -2.78 8.30
CA GLY A 79 2.00 -1.92 7.17
C GLY A 79 0.79 -1.17 6.69
N VAL A 80 1.08 -0.22 5.82
CA VAL A 80 0.11 0.57 5.08
C VAL A 80 0.48 0.57 3.61
N GLU A 81 -0.54 0.63 2.77
CA GLU A 81 -0.37 0.77 1.34
C GLU A 81 -1.32 1.82 0.79
N GLY A 82 -0.85 2.53 -0.23
CA GLY A 82 -1.64 3.47 -1.01
C GLY A 82 -1.41 3.18 -2.48
N GLN A 83 -2.47 3.13 -3.28
CA GLN A 83 -2.42 2.81 -4.70
C GLN A 83 -3.34 3.75 -5.48
N VAL A 84 -2.84 4.33 -6.56
CA VAL A 84 -3.65 4.94 -7.61
C VAL A 84 -3.85 3.89 -8.69
N ARG A 85 -5.10 3.57 -9.00
CA ARG A 85 -5.49 2.50 -9.91
C ARG A 85 -6.10 3.07 -11.17
N TYR A 86 -5.65 2.55 -12.31
CA TYR A 86 -6.18 2.83 -13.63
C TYR A 86 -6.93 1.61 -14.16
N TRP A 87 -8.21 1.79 -14.51
CA TRP A 87 -9.10 0.74 -14.97
C TRP A 87 -9.04 0.62 -16.48
N VAL A 88 -8.36 -0.43 -16.95
CA VAL A 88 -8.15 -0.70 -18.39
C VAL A 88 -9.49 -1.03 -19.07
N SER A 89 -10.41 -1.62 -18.33
CA SER A 89 -11.79 -1.92 -18.75
C SER A 89 -12.64 -0.68 -19.05
N GLY A 90 -12.18 0.51 -18.66
CA GLY A 90 -12.92 1.76 -18.83
C GLY A 90 -14.07 1.96 -17.85
N ARG A 91 -14.22 1.08 -16.85
CA ARG A 91 -15.15 1.26 -15.73
C ARG A 91 -14.48 0.89 -14.41
N PRO A 92 -14.60 1.71 -13.36
CA PRO A 92 -13.99 1.40 -12.08
C PRO A 92 -14.64 0.17 -11.45
N MET A 93 -13.84 -0.61 -10.71
CA MET A 93 -14.28 -1.77 -9.94
C MET A 93 -14.79 -2.97 -10.74
N VAL A 94 -14.45 -3.05 -12.02
CA VAL A 94 -14.83 -4.15 -12.90
C VAL A 94 -13.65 -4.54 -13.81
N GLN A 95 -13.35 -5.85 -13.90
CA GLN A 95 -12.28 -6.41 -14.73
C GLN A 95 -10.88 -5.87 -14.36
N SER A 96 -10.02 -5.63 -15.35
CA SER A 96 -8.59 -5.37 -15.19
C SER A 96 -8.29 -3.94 -14.75
N PHE A 97 -7.37 -3.81 -13.80
CA PHE A 97 -6.74 -2.54 -13.43
C PHE A 97 -5.23 -2.67 -13.32
N ILE A 98 -4.56 -1.53 -13.48
CA ILE A 98 -3.13 -1.35 -13.19
C ILE A 98 -3.02 -0.31 -12.07
N GLY A 99 -2.43 -0.70 -10.95
CA GLY A 99 -2.16 0.11 -9.78
C GLY A 99 -0.71 0.57 -9.75
N LEU A 100 -0.51 1.85 -9.49
CA LEU A 100 0.76 2.44 -9.08
C LEU A 100 0.62 2.86 -7.64
N GLY A 101 1.51 2.38 -6.78
CA GLY A 101 1.36 2.63 -5.35
C GLY A 101 2.66 2.72 -4.59
N VAL A 102 2.51 2.97 -3.31
CA VAL A 102 3.57 2.92 -2.31
C VAL A 102 3.13 2.00 -1.18
N GLN A 103 4.09 1.27 -0.64
CA GLN A 103 3.88 0.40 0.49
C GLN A 103 4.94 0.71 1.54
N ALA A 104 4.53 0.78 2.80
CA ALA A 104 5.42 0.91 3.94
C ALA A 104 5.02 -0.13 4.97
N MET A 105 6.00 -0.89 5.48
CA MET A 105 5.76 -1.92 6.48
C MET A 105 6.89 -1.97 7.50
N ARG A 106 6.54 -2.27 8.74
CA ARG A 106 7.46 -2.66 9.79
C ARG A 106 7.31 -4.17 9.98
N TYR A 107 8.43 -4.88 10.00
CA TYR A 107 8.47 -6.31 10.23
C TYR A 107 9.34 -6.62 11.46
N ASN A 108 8.91 -7.63 12.21
CA ASN A 108 9.67 -8.27 13.27
C ASN A 108 9.59 -9.77 13.02
N ALA A 109 10.71 -10.34 12.59
CA ALA A 109 10.84 -11.77 12.35
C ALA A 109 12.02 -12.31 13.16
N VAL A 110 11.87 -13.52 13.69
CA VAL A 110 12.98 -14.27 14.30
C VAL A 110 13.31 -15.42 13.37
N PHE A 111 14.48 -15.38 12.73
CA PHE A 111 14.90 -16.43 11.80
C PHE A 111 16.23 -17.01 12.26
N SER A 112 16.25 -18.32 12.58
CA SER A 112 17.46 -19.06 12.97
C SER A 112 18.31 -18.36 14.04
N ASP A 113 17.69 -17.93 15.14
CA ASP A 113 18.31 -17.23 16.28
C ASP A 113 18.89 -15.83 15.99
N THR A 114 18.60 -15.23 14.82
CA THR A 114 18.83 -13.81 14.56
C THR A 114 17.48 -13.06 14.56
N HIS A 115 17.43 -11.95 15.30
CA HIS A 115 16.30 -11.03 15.28
C HIS A 115 16.43 -10.06 14.11
N HIS A 116 15.36 -9.96 13.34
CA HIS A 116 15.21 -9.17 12.13
C HIS A 116 14.10 -8.14 12.37
N PHE A 117 14.46 -6.96 12.87
CA PHE A 117 13.54 -5.87 13.12
C PHE A 117 13.82 -4.71 12.17
N GLY A 118 12.87 -4.37 11.30
CA GLY A 118 13.12 -3.34 10.30
C GLY A 118 11.88 -2.67 9.75
N ASP A 119 12.13 -1.53 9.12
CA ASP A 119 11.16 -0.77 8.35
C ASP A 119 11.53 -0.87 6.87
N ALA A 120 10.54 -1.13 6.02
CA ALA A 120 10.67 -1.15 4.57
C ALA A 120 9.64 -0.21 3.96
N ALA A 121 10.06 0.62 3.00
CA ALA A 121 9.15 1.47 2.25
C ALA A 121 9.58 1.56 0.78
N GLY A 122 8.62 1.61 -0.12
CA GLY A 122 8.92 1.76 -1.54
C GLY A 122 7.72 1.81 -2.45
N PRO A 123 7.92 2.25 -3.71
CA PRO A 123 6.91 2.22 -4.75
C PRO A 123 6.73 0.81 -5.30
N GLY A 124 5.56 0.57 -5.86
CA GLY A 124 5.24 -0.69 -6.52
C GLY A 124 4.18 -0.56 -7.60
N LEU A 125 4.12 -1.61 -8.40
CA LEU A 125 3.17 -1.82 -9.47
C LEU A 125 2.30 -3.02 -9.13
N VAL A 126 1.01 -2.87 -9.29
CA VAL A 126 0.01 -3.91 -9.01
C VAL A 126 -0.82 -4.11 -10.27
N TYR A 127 -1.05 -5.34 -10.66
CA TYR A 127 -2.07 -5.69 -11.64
C TYR A 127 -3.16 -6.47 -10.93
N GLY A 128 -4.41 -6.21 -11.26
CA GLY A 128 -5.51 -6.98 -10.71
C GLY A 128 -6.69 -7.09 -11.64
N TYR A 129 -7.58 -8.02 -11.30
CA TYR A 129 -8.77 -8.38 -12.02
C TYR A 129 -9.95 -8.52 -11.06
N VAL A 130 -11.04 -7.80 -11.32
CA VAL A 130 -12.22 -7.80 -10.47
C VAL A 130 -13.38 -8.53 -11.13
N LEU A 131 -13.88 -9.54 -10.42
CA LEU A 131 -15.12 -10.24 -10.71
C LEU A 131 -16.27 -9.60 -9.93
N PRO A 132 -17.25 -8.97 -10.61
CA PRO A 132 -18.47 -8.51 -9.96
C PRO A 132 -19.41 -9.69 -9.70
N LEU A 133 -19.76 -9.94 -8.44
CA LEU A 133 -20.73 -10.99 -8.09
C LEU A 133 -22.15 -10.40 -7.96
N ASN A 134 -22.26 -9.20 -7.39
CA ASN A 134 -23.52 -8.51 -7.20
C ASN A 134 -23.31 -6.98 -7.27
N LYS A 135 -24.38 -6.19 -7.20
CA LYS A 135 -24.35 -4.72 -7.25
C LYS A 135 -23.43 -4.07 -6.21
N ARG A 136 -23.18 -4.74 -5.09
CA ARG A 136 -22.34 -4.23 -3.99
C ARG A 136 -21.17 -5.13 -3.63
N PHE A 137 -21.02 -6.30 -4.26
CA PHE A 137 -20.03 -7.29 -3.82
C PHE A 137 -19.19 -7.78 -5.00
N ASN A 138 -17.88 -7.62 -4.88
CA ASN A 138 -16.92 -8.03 -5.89
C ASN A 138 -15.79 -8.84 -5.25
N ILE A 139 -15.21 -9.76 -6.03
CA ILE A 139 -13.96 -10.44 -5.69
C ILE A 139 -12.87 -9.86 -6.58
N GLU A 140 -11.79 -9.39 -5.96
CA GLU A 140 -10.61 -8.87 -6.64
C GLU A 140 -9.45 -9.83 -6.50
N PHE A 141 -8.84 -10.20 -7.62
CA PHE A 141 -7.57 -10.90 -7.67
C PHE A 141 -6.50 -9.88 -7.99
N SER A 142 -5.45 -9.80 -7.19
CA SER A 142 -4.40 -8.81 -7.35
C SER A 142 -3.03 -9.43 -7.11
N ALA A 143 -2.05 -9.00 -7.88
CA ALA A 143 -0.66 -9.38 -7.75
C ALA A 143 0.23 -8.22 -8.20
N GLY A 144 1.25 -7.93 -7.42
CA GLY A 144 2.14 -6.81 -7.70
C GLY A 144 3.51 -6.99 -7.08
N ILE A 145 4.41 -6.11 -7.49
CA ILE A 145 5.80 -6.05 -7.04
C ILE A 145 6.12 -4.63 -6.58
N SER A 146 6.88 -4.52 -5.49
CA SER A 146 7.40 -3.27 -4.95
C SER A 146 8.92 -3.33 -4.84
N LEU A 147 9.57 -2.21 -5.13
CA LEU A 147 11.00 -2.01 -4.86
C LEU A 147 11.11 -1.29 -3.52
N MET A 148 11.45 -2.03 -2.47
CA MET A 148 11.45 -1.51 -1.11
C MET A 148 12.86 -1.23 -0.62
N TRP A 149 13.07 -0.01 -0.13
CA TRP A 149 14.24 0.29 0.68
C TRP A 149 13.95 -0.09 2.12
N TYR A 150 14.82 -0.93 2.68
CA TYR A 150 14.69 -1.38 4.05
C TYR A 150 15.82 -0.85 4.92
N ARG A 151 15.50 -0.63 6.19
CA ARG A 151 16.43 -0.37 7.27
C ARG A 151 16.13 -1.36 8.37
N GLU A 152 17.14 -2.10 8.78
CA GLU A 152 16.98 -3.23 9.66
C GLU A 152 18.04 -3.22 10.77
N LYS A 153 17.58 -3.55 11.98
CA LYS A 153 18.39 -3.95 13.11
C LYS A 153 18.50 -5.47 13.06
N ARG A 154 19.70 -5.95 12.76
CA ARG A 154 20.05 -7.37 12.78
C ARG A 154 20.91 -7.64 14.01
N TYR A 155 20.48 -8.54 14.88
CA TYR A 155 21.26 -8.95 16.06
C TYR A 155 21.00 -10.42 16.41
N ASP A 156 22.05 -11.12 16.85
CA ASP A 156 21.97 -12.51 17.27
C ASP A 156 21.42 -12.62 18.71
N LYS A 157 20.74 -13.73 19.00
CA LYS A 157 20.13 -14.02 20.29
C LYS A 157 21.17 -13.96 21.42
N GLY A 158 20.96 -13.04 22.37
CA GLY A 158 21.85 -12.82 23.52
C GLY A 158 22.77 -11.60 23.41
N MET A 159 22.80 -10.91 22.27
CA MET A 159 23.49 -9.63 22.12
C MET A 159 22.53 -8.46 22.40
N PRO A 160 23.01 -7.34 22.99
CA PRO A 160 22.16 -6.17 23.21
C PRO A 160 21.65 -5.62 21.87
N GLU A 161 20.38 -5.22 21.85
CA GLU A 161 19.77 -4.59 20.66
C GLU A 161 20.64 -3.40 20.21
N PRO A 162 21.11 -3.37 18.95
CA PRO A 162 21.87 -2.23 18.47
C PRO A 162 21.00 -0.96 18.52
N GLY A 163 21.58 0.13 19.05
CA GLY A 163 20.90 1.42 19.16
C GLY A 163 20.45 1.97 17.80
N ASP A 164 21.25 1.73 16.76
CA ASP A 164 21.04 2.21 15.38
C ASP A 164 20.77 1.07 14.37
N TYR A 165 20.15 1.43 13.24
CA TYR A 165 19.95 0.52 12.11
C TYR A 165 21.30 0.10 11.51
N ASN A 166 21.63 -1.18 11.62
CA ASN A 166 22.94 -1.72 11.21
C ASN A 166 22.97 -2.17 9.74
N THR A 167 21.82 -2.39 9.11
CA THR A 167 21.74 -2.86 7.73
C THR A 167 20.73 -2.04 6.93
N THR A 168 21.16 -1.58 5.76
CA THR A 168 20.27 -0.90 4.81
C THR A 168 20.44 -1.53 3.44
N GLY A 169 19.36 -1.61 2.67
CA GLY A 169 19.41 -2.23 1.35
C GLY A 169 18.12 -1.97 0.57
N HIS A 170 18.04 -2.59 -0.60
CA HIS A 170 16.84 -2.59 -1.43
C HIS A 170 16.47 -4.04 -1.77
N LYS A 171 15.17 -4.34 -1.77
CA LYS A 171 14.66 -5.67 -2.07
C LYS A 171 13.35 -5.56 -2.86
N ILE A 172 13.16 -6.48 -3.79
CA ILE A 172 11.87 -6.64 -4.46
C ILE A 172 10.96 -7.44 -3.53
N MET A 173 9.78 -6.91 -3.22
CA MET A 173 8.78 -7.56 -2.38
C MET A 173 7.44 -7.64 -3.11
N PRO A 174 6.58 -8.61 -2.76
CA PRO A 174 5.22 -8.63 -3.28
C PRO A 174 4.41 -7.45 -2.72
N MET A 175 3.62 -6.80 -3.57
CA MET A 175 2.69 -5.73 -3.19
C MET A 175 1.28 -6.06 -3.66
N GLY A 176 0.28 -5.87 -2.80
CA GLY A 176 -1.12 -6.10 -3.16
C GLY A 176 -1.40 -7.52 -3.67
N LEU A 177 -0.69 -8.54 -3.18
CA LEU A 177 -0.95 -9.93 -3.56
C LEU A 177 -2.16 -10.45 -2.79
N GLY A 178 -3.20 -10.86 -3.50
CA GLY A 178 -4.18 -11.79 -2.97
C GLY A 178 -5.59 -11.67 -3.54
N VAL A 179 -6.51 -12.30 -2.81
CA VAL A 179 -7.93 -12.41 -3.15
C VAL A 179 -8.71 -11.56 -2.17
N SER A 180 -9.20 -10.42 -2.65
CA SER A 180 -9.86 -9.42 -1.82
C SER A 180 -11.36 -9.44 -2.02
N CYS A 181 -12.07 -9.56 -0.91
CA CYS A 181 -13.49 -9.32 -0.82
C CYS A 181 -13.73 -7.80 -0.80
N THR A 182 -14.58 -7.31 -1.71
CA THR A 182 -14.86 -5.88 -1.85
C THR A 182 -16.35 -5.62 -1.67
N TYR A 183 -16.69 -4.66 -0.82
CA TYR A 183 -18.05 -4.17 -0.61
C TYR A 183 -18.19 -2.70 -1.00
N ILE A 184 -19.14 -2.39 -1.88
CA ILE A 184 -19.44 -1.02 -2.35
C ILE A 184 -20.52 -0.41 -1.46
N PHE A 185 -20.20 0.72 -0.82
CA PHE A 185 -21.09 1.42 0.10
C PHE A 185 -22.09 2.33 -0.62
N LYS A 186 -21.66 3.03 -1.67
CA LYS A 186 -22.45 4.01 -2.42
C LYS A 186 -21.97 4.08 -3.85
#